data_AF-A0A964K1S6-F1
#
_entry.id   AF-A0A964K1S6-F1
#
_cell.length_a   1.000
_cell.length_b   1.000
_cell.length_c   1.000
_cell.angle_alpha   90.00
_cell.angle_beta   90.00
_cell.angle_gamma   90.00
#
_symmetry.space_group_name_H-M   'P 1'
#
loop_
_entity.id
_entity.type
_entity.pdbx_description
1 polymer ?
#
loop_
_entity_poly.entity_id
_entity_poly.type
_entity_poly.pdbx_seq_one_letter_code
_entity_poly.pdbx_strand_id
1 'polypeptide(L)'
;MWQSFGVLDRYDRKTLLFLYANPAAMAAETGKAIPNGAILVLEERKAKLGADGNPVRNAEGRFIAEDELVAVNVQERRAGWGVEYPAAKRNAEWEYASFLPNGQRNAAANIESCFTCHKPWVDQDYTLIFGAFVNAGKK
;
A
#
# COMPACT_ATOMS: atom_id res chain seq x y z
N MET A 1 -7.28 -6.00 15.61
CA MET A 1 -6.82 -6.97 14.59
C MET A 1 -6.53 -6.23 13.30
N TRP A 2 -5.62 -6.73 12.45
CA TRP A 2 -5.40 -6.19 11.10
C TRP A 2 -6.65 -6.37 10.25
N GLN A 3 -6.90 -5.43 9.33
CA GLN A 3 -8.08 -5.44 8.46
C GLN A 3 -7.67 -5.28 7.00
N SER A 4 -8.27 -6.10 6.13
CA SER A 4 -8.23 -5.83 4.69
C SER A 4 -9.17 -4.68 4.38
N PHE A 5 -8.72 -3.75 3.53
CA PHE A 5 -9.55 -2.63 3.06
C PHE A 5 -9.67 -2.59 1.53
N GLY A 6 -9.10 -3.57 0.84
CA GLY A 6 -9.24 -3.66 -0.61
C GLY A 6 -8.35 -4.70 -1.25
N VAL A 7 -8.73 -5.04 -2.49
CA VAL A 7 -7.91 -5.79 -3.43
C VAL A 7 -7.95 -5.06 -4.76
N LEU A 8 -6.80 -4.82 -5.39
CA LEU A 8 -6.69 -4.14 -6.70
C LEU A 8 -6.04 -5.04 -7.74
N ASP A 9 -6.61 -5.06 -8.95
CA ASP A 9 -6.06 -5.78 -10.09
C ASP A 9 -5.07 -4.88 -10.85
N ARG A 10 -3.85 -5.37 -11.08
CA ARG A 10 -2.80 -4.66 -11.82
C ARG A 10 -2.65 -5.26 -13.21
N TYR A 11 -3.37 -4.68 -14.15
CA TYR A 11 -3.42 -5.12 -15.54
C TYR A 11 -2.05 -5.02 -16.23
N ASP A 12 -1.30 -3.98 -15.93
CA ASP A 12 0.04 -3.71 -16.45
C ASP A 12 1.06 -4.78 -16.07
N ARG A 13 0.96 -5.30 -14.84
CA ARG A 13 1.92 -6.25 -14.25
C ARG A 13 1.38 -7.66 -14.10
N LYS A 14 0.09 -7.88 -14.40
CA LYS A 14 -0.65 -9.13 -14.20
C LYS A 14 -0.52 -9.64 -12.76
N THR A 15 -0.73 -8.74 -11.80
CA THR A 15 -0.65 -9.01 -10.36
C THR A 15 -1.91 -8.52 -9.64
N LEU A 16 -2.07 -8.93 -8.38
CA LEU A 16 -3.07 -8.40 -7.46
C LEU A 16 -2.38 -7.73 -6.28
N LEU A 17 -2.95 -6.65 -5.79
CA LEU A 17 -2.52 -5.95 -4.59
C LEU A 17 -3.56 -6.18 -3.50
N PHE A 18 -3.19 -6.89 -2.46
CA PHE A 18 -3.99 -7.03 -1.24
C PHE A 18 -3.57 -5.97 -0.26
N LEU A 19 -4.55 -5.25 0.29
CA LEU A 19 -4.31 -4.03 1.04
C LEU A 19 -4.79 -4.20 2.48
N TYR A 20 -3.87 -4.01 3.43
CA TYR A 20 -4.14 -4.20 4.85
C TYR A 20 -3.75 -2.98 5.67
N ALA A 21 -4.49 -2.77 6.74
CA ALA A 21 -4.27 -1.70 7.70
C ALA A 21 -4.30 -2.26 9.12
N ASN A 22 -3.40 -1.79 9.98
CA ASN A 22 -3.41 -2.13 11.39
C ASN A 22 -4.50 -1.34 12.15
N PRO A 23 -4.82 -1.68 13.41
CA PRO A 23 -5.85 -0.99 14.18
C PRO A 23 -5.65 0.53 14.30
N ALA A 24 -4.40 1.00 14.41
CA ALA A 24 -4.09 2.42 14.51
C ALA A 24 -4.43 3.17 13.22
N ALA A 25 -4.10 2.60 12.05
CA ALA A 25 -4.52 3.13 10.76
C ALA A 25 -6.05 3.14 10.65
N MET A 26 -6.72 2.05 11.04
CA MET A 26 -8.18 1.94 10.98
C MET A 26 -8.92 2.91 11.91
N ALA A 27 -8.24 3.54 12.87
CA ALA A 27 -8.78 4.61 13.70
C ALA A 27 -8.77 5.99 12.99
N ALA A 28 -8.21 6.11 11.78
CA ALA A 28 -8.19 7.35 11.02
C ALA A 28 -9.60 7.93 10.79
N GLU A 29 -9.72 9.25 10.80
CA GLU A 29 -10.99 9.93 10.54
C GLU A 29 -10.87 10.86 9.33
N THR A 30 -11.96 11.00 8.57
CA THR A 30 -12.01 11.91 7.43
C THR A 30 -11.62 13.33 7.84
N GLY A 31 -10.71 13.95 7.08
CA GLY A 31 -10.24 15.31 7.32
C GLY A 31 -9.26 15.45 8.49
N LYS A 32 -8.87 14.35 9.16
CA LYS A 32 -7.82 14.35 10.19
C LYS A 32 -6.57 13.68 9.66
N ALA A 33 -5.43 14.06 10.22
CA ALA A 33 -4.18 13.32 10.03
C ALA A 33 -4.35 11.88 10.53
N ILE A 34 -3.82 10.92 9.78
CA ILE A 34 -3.83 9.51 10.17
C ILE A 34 -2.97 9.35 11.44
N PRO A 35 -3.43 8.57 12.45
CA PRO A 35 -2.73 8.45 13.72
C PRO A 35 -1.29 7.93 13.60
N ASN A 36 -0.42 8.38 14.52
CA ASN A 36 0.88 7.76 14.72
C ASN A 36 0.73 6.30 15.14
N GLY A 37 1.63 5.44 14.67
CA GLY A 37 1.54 3.98 14.79
C GLY A 37 0.69 3.34 13.69
N ALA A 38 0.13 4.11 12.75
CA ALA A 38 -0.53 3.58 11.57
C ALA A 38 0.47 2.83 10.68
N ILE A 39 0.09 1.62 10.28
CA ILE A 39 0.83 0.80 9.34
C ILE A 39 -0.12 0.36 8.24
N LEU A 40 0.27 0.64 6.99
CA LEU A 40 -0.40 0.21 5.78
C LEU A 40 0.50 -0.79 5.06
N VAL A 41 -0.09 -1.90 4.63
CA VAL A 41 0.61 -2.98 3.92
C VAL A 41 -0.05 -3.19 2.57
N LEU A 42 0.78 -3.28 1.54
CA LEU A 42 0.42 -3.71 0.21
C LEU A 42 1.18 -5.01 -0.07
N GLU A 43 0.44 -6.10 -0.16
CA GLU A 43 0.96 -7.42 -0.53
C GLU A 43 0.66 -7.66 -2.01
N GLU A 44 1.71 -7.80 -2.82
CA GLU A 44 1.57 -8.03 -4.25
C GLU A 44 1.74 -9.53 -4.56
N ARG A 45 0.74 -10.14 -5.20
CA ARG A 45 0.79 -11.55 -5.63
C ARG A 45 0.62 -11.68 -7.13
N LYS A 46 1.14 -12.77 -7.71
CA LYS A 46 0.90 -13.11 -9.12
C LYS A 46 -0.57 -13.41 -9.38
N ALA A 47 -1.07 -12.98 -10.52
CA ALA A 47 -2.35 -13.48 -11.02
C ALA A 47 -2.13 -14.84 -11.70
N LYS A 48 -3.09 -15.75 -11.53
CA LYS A 48 -3.17 -16.98 -12.32
C LYS A 48 -3.34 -16.62 -13.79
N LEU A 49 -2.49 -17.16 -14.66
CA LEU A 49 -2.56 -16.92 -16.10
C LEU A 49 -3.19 -18.10 -16.84
N GLY A 50 -3.99 -17.80 -17.85
CA GLY A 50 -4.50 -18.78 -18.82
C GLY A 50 -3.44 -19.16 -19.85
N ALA A 51 -3.79 -20.10 -20.73
CA ALA A 51 -2.91 -20.54 -21.82
C ALA A 51 -2.59 -19.41 -22.83
N ASP A 52 -3.43 -18.38 -22.89
CA ASP A 52 -3.23 -17.17 -23.68
C ASP A 52 -2.31 -16.13 -22.99
N GLY A 53 -1.82 -16.46 -21.80
CA GLY A 53 -0.98 -15.59 -20.98
C GLY A 53 -1.74 -14.44 -20.30
N ASN A 54 -3.07 -14.39 -20.36
CA ASN A 54 -3.87 -13.37 -19.70
C ASN A 54 -4.34 -13.82 -18.32
N PRO A 55 -4.54 -12.89 -17.35
CA PRO A 55 -5.09 -13.24 -16.05
C PRO A 55 -6.46 -13.90 -16.16
N VAL A 56 -6.61 -15.06 -15.51
CA VAL A 56 -7.90 -15.72 -15.32
C VAL A 56 -8.73 -14.89 -14.34
N ARG A 57 -10.03 -14.80 -14.60
CA ARG A 57 -10.97 -14.05 -13.77
C ARG A 57 -11.96 -14.95 -13.03
N ASN A 58 -12.36 -14.54 -11.84
CA ASN A 58 -13.44 -15.17 -11.08
C ASN A 58 -14.83 -14.71 -11.59
N ALA A 59 -15.90 -15.17 -10.94
CA ALA A 59 -17.28 -14.86 -11.32
C ALA A 59 -17.58 -13.35 -11.25
N GLU A 60 -16.89 -12.60 -10.39
CA GLU A 60 -17.02 -11.15 -10.25
C GLU A 60 -16.14 -10.37 -11.24
N GLY A 61 -15.46 -11.06 -12.15
CA GLY A 61 -14.57 -10.44 -13.15
C GLY A 61 -13.22 -9.97 -12.60
N ARG A 62 -12.87 -10.30 -11.35
CA ARG A 62 -11.59 -9.98 -10.71
C ARG A 62 -10.53 -11.02 -11.06
N PHE A 63 -9.26 -10.62 -11.09
CA PHE A 63 -8.17 -11.59 -11.25
C PHE A 63 -8.22 -12.65 -10.15
N ILE A 64 -7.81 -13.88 -10.49
CA ILE A 64 -7.57 -14.95 -9.51
C ILE A 64 -6.10 -14.86 -9.10
N ALA A 65 -5.83 -14.79 -7.80
CA ALA A 65 -4.47 -14.80 -7.27
C ALA A 65 -3.88 -16.22 -7.21
N GLU A 66 -2.57 -16.31 -7.40
CA GLU A 66 -1.74 -17.44 -7.00
C GLU A 66 -1.18 -17.19 -5.58
N ASP A 67 -0.62 -18.23 -4.97
CA ASP A 67 0.08 -18.10 -3.67
C ASP A 67 1.45 -17.42 -3.79
N GLU A 68 1.99 -17.28 -5.00
CA GLU A 68 3.28 -16.66 -5.25
C GLU A 68 3.27 -15.16 -4.90
N LEU A 69 3.96 -14.84 -3.80
CA LEU A 69 4.23 -13.48 -3.33
C LEU A 69 5.33 -12.83 -4.19
N VAL A 70 5.07 -11.61 -4.67
CA VAL A 70 6.02 -10.79 -5.43
C VAL A 70 6.78 -9.86 -4.51
N ALA A 71 6.06 -9.12 -3.67
CA ALA A 71 6.64 -8.16 -2.73
C ALA A 71 5.64 -7.79 -1.63
N VAL A 72 6.16 -7.34 -0.50
CA VAL A 72 5.38 -6.67 0.55
C VAL A 72 5.90 -5.25 0.70
N ASN A 73 5.06 -4.25 0.46
CA ASN A 73 5.40 -2.85 0.63
C ASN A 73 4.66 -2.29 1.84
N VAL A 74 5.38 -1.53 2.66
CA VAL A 74 4.89 -1.00 3.93
C VAL A 74 5.06 0.50 3.93
N GLN A 75 4.01 1.20 4.37
CA GLN A 75 4.02 2.61 4.69
C GLN A 75 3.63 2.75 6.17
N GLU A 76 4.50 3.34 6.98
CA GLU A 76 4.31 3.47 8.43
C GLU A 76 4.51 4.91 8.89
N ARG A 77 3.64 5.36 9.81
CA ARG A 77 3.73 6.68 10.41
C ARG A 77 4.21 6.59 11.86
N ARG A 78 5.26 7.33 12.22
CA ARG A 78 5.67 7.47 13.63
C ARG A 78 6.06 8.90 13.99
N ALA A 79 5.76 9.29 15.22
CA ALA A 79 6.10 10.60 15.74
C ALA A 79 7.61 10.87 15.60
N GLY A 80 7.95 12.01 15.00
CA GLY A 80 9.33 12.47 14.79
C GLY A 80 10.03 11.89 13.58
N TRP A 81 9.39 11.05 12.74
CA TRP A 81 9.99 10.57 11.50
C TRP A 81 10.01 11.62 10.39
N GLY A 82 10.95 11.46 9.45
CA GLY A 82 11.08 12.29 8.26
C GLY A 82 11.65 13.70 8.50
N VAL A 83 12.09 14.01 9.73
CA VAL A 83 12.69 15.31 10.11
C VAL A 83 14.06 15.51 9.49
N GLU A 84 14.74 14.43 9.12
CA GLU A 84 16.02 14.40 8.42
C GLU A 84 15.89 14.81 6.94
N TYR A 85 14.68 14.79 6.37
CA TYR A 85 14.46 15.14 4.97
C TYR A 85 14.01 16.60 4.79
N PRO A 86 14.39 17.25 3.68
CA PRO A 86 13.83 18.54 3.31
C PRO A 86 12.30 18.47 3.16
N ALA A 87 11.61 19.57 3.49
CA ALA A 87 10.15 19.66 3.43
C ALA A 87 9.57 19.34 2.04
N ALA A 88 10.34 19.65 0.98
CA ALA A 88 9.98 19.34 -0.40
C ALA A 88 9.87 17.83 -0.68
N LYS A 89 10.61 17.00 0.07
CA LYS A 89 10.66 15.54 -0.07
C LYS A 89 9.77 14.82 0.93
N ARG A 90 9.77 15.26 2.20
CA ARG A 90 9.10 14.52 3.28
C ARG A 90 7.59 14.38 3.05
N ASN A 91 7.03 13.22 3.39
CA ASN A 91 5.59 12.96 3.40
C ASN A 91 5.09 13.02 4.84
N ALA A 92 5.22 14.19 5.46
CA ALA A 92 5.07 14.35 6.91
C ALA A 92 5.95 13.34 7.68
N GLU A 93 5.34 12.48 8.49
CA GLU A 93 5.99 11.49 9.35
C GLU A 93 5.89 10.06 8.79
N TRP A 94 5.60 9.92 7.49
CA TRP A 94 5.51 8.64 6.80
C TRP A 94 6.87 8.17 6.27
N GLU A 95 7.24 6.94 6.63
CA GLU A 95 8.36 6.22 6.04
C GLU A 95 7.87 5.00 5.26
N TYR A 96 8.75 4.51 4.38
CA TYR A 96 8.45 3.44 3.44
C TYR A 96 9.49 2.34 3.50
N ALA A 97 9.04 1.10 3.32
CA ALA A 97 9.91 -0.06 3.17
C ALA A 97 9.30 -1.05 2.18
N SER A 98 10.18 -1.76 1.47
CA SER A 98 9.82 -2.88 0.62
C SER A 98 10.52 -4.13 1.13
N PHE A 99 9.83 -5.26 1.08
CA PHE A 99 10.31 -6.54 1.56
C PHE A 99 10.14 -7.59 0.46
N LEU A 100 11.14 -8.46 0.37
CA LEU A 100 11.15 -9.61 -0.51
C LEU A 100 10.20 -10.70 0.01
N PRO A 101 9.81 -11.68 -0.81
CA PRO A 101 8.92 -12.77 -0.39
C PRO A 101 9.43 -13.59 0.79
N ASN A 102 10.75 -13.61 1.02
CA ASN A 102 11.38 -14.28 2.16
C ASN A 102 11.37 -13.42 3.46
N GLY A 103 10.71 -12.26 3.45
CA GLY A 103 10.59 -11.35 4.59
C GLY A 103 11.79 -10.43 4.81
N GLN A 104 12.86 -10.56 4.04
CA GLN A 104 14.01 -9.65 4.16
C GLN A 104 13.68 -8.29 3.53
N ARG A 105 14.22 -7.22 4.11
CA ARG A 105 14.12 -5.88 3.52
C ARG A 105 14.80 -5.87 2.16
N ASN A 106 14.10 -5.38 1.14
CA ASN A 106 14.64 -5.25 -0.20
C ASN A 106 15.57 -4.03 -0.28
N ALA A 107 16.88 -4.26 -0.11
CA ALA A 107 17.89 -3.20 -0.16
C ALA A 107 18.03 -2.54 -1.55
N ALA A 108 17.58 -3.22 -2.63
CA ALA A 108 17.60 -2.69 -3.99
C ALA A 108 16.34 -1.89 -4.34
N ALA A 109 15.35 -1.80 -3.44
CA ALA A 109 14.13 -1.06 -3.70
C ALA A 109 14.41 0.45 -3.82
N ASN A 110 13.84 1.07 -4.85
CA ASN A 110 13.87 2.53 -5.02
C ASN A 110 12.87 3.20 -4.07
N ILE A 111 13.25 3.35 -2.79
CA ILE A 111 12.39 3.96 -1.76
C ILE A 111 12.05 5.43 -2.08
N GLU A 112 12.90 6.15 -2.81
CA GLU A 112 12.62 7.54 -3.26
C GLU A 112 11.35 7.63 -4.10
N SER A 113 11.09 6.61 -4.92
CA SER A 113 9.88 6.54 -5.73
C SER A 113 8.61 6.49 -4.87
N CYS A 114 8.68 5.89 -3.67
CA CYS A 114 7.56 5.84 -2.73
C CYS A 114 7.23 7.25 -2.23
N PHE A 115 8.24 8.01 -1.79
CA PHE A 115 8.06 9.40 -1.37
C PHE A 115 7.45 10.24 -2.50
N THR A 116 8.05 10.18 -3.68
CA THR A 116 7.64 10.99 -4.84
C THR A 116 6.22 10.67 -5.31
N CYS A 117 5.85 9.38 -5.37
CA CYS A 117 4.51 8.96 -5.81
C CYS A 117 3.43 9.34 -4.78
N HIS A 118 3.75 9.29 -3.49
CA HIS A 118 2.80 9.61 -2.43
C HIS A 118 2.69 11.12 -2.15
N LYS A 119 3.71 11.92 -2.51
CA LYS A 119 3.77 13.36 -2.23
C LYS A 119 2.58 14.17 -2.74
N PRO A 120 2.05 13.96 -3.98
CA PRO A 120 0.92 14.73 -4.49
C PRO A 120 -0.38 14.50 -3.71
N TRP A 121 -0.47 13.43 -2.91
CA TRP A 121 -1.67 13.05 -2.16
C TRP A 121 -1.69 13.64 -0.76
N VAL A 122 -1.14 14.84 -0.56
CA VAL A 122 -1.08 15.52 0.73
C VAL A 122 -2.47 15.69 1.37
N ASP A 123 -3.50 15.95 0.58
CA ASP A 123 -4.89 16.10 1.05
C ASP A 123 -5.51 14.77 1.53
N GLN A 124 -4.84 13.65 1.23
CA GLN A 124 -5.18 12.31 1.69
C GLN A 124 -4.11 11.76 2.64
N ASP A 125 -3.40 12.68 3.31
CA ASP A 125 -2.31 12.41 4.23
C ASP A 125 -1.25 11.46 3.63
N TYR A 126 -0.96 11.64 2.33
CA TYR A 126 0.02 10.88 1.56
C TYR A 126 -0.29 9.38 1.45
N THR A 127 -1.55 8.95 1.58
CA THR A 127 -1.91 7.52 1.58
C THR A 127 -2.81 7.07 0.43
N LEU A 128 -2.96 7.87 -0.64
CA LEU A 128 -3.71 7.59 -1.88
C LEU A 128 -4.93 6.65 -1.72
N ILE A 129 -4.69 5.33 -1.78
CA ILE A 129 -5.74 4.31 -1.71
C ILE A 129 -6.42 4.29 -0.34
N PHE A 130 -5.64 4.35 0.75
CA PHE A 130 -6.18 4.32 2.10
C PHE A 130 -6.89 5.62 2.46
N GLY A 131 -6.33 6.78 2.07
CA GLY A 131 -7.00 8.07 2.27
C GLY A 131 -8.34 8.14 1.51
N ALA A 132 -8.40 7.63 0.28
CA ALA A 132 -9.66 7.48 -0.44
C ALA A 132 -10.65 6.54 0.27
N PHE A 133 -10.19 5.41 0.80
CA PHE A 133 -11.01 4.49 1.60
C PHE A 133 -11.59 5.16 2.86
N VAL A 134 -10.78 5.93 3.58
CA VAL A 134 -11.23 6.71 4.75
C VAL A 134 -12.28 7.75 4.34
N ASN A 135 -11.99 8.53 3.29
CA ASN A 135 -12.90 9.57 2.80
C ASN A 135 -14.23 9.03 2.27
N ALA A 136 -14.25 7.79 1.76
CA ALA A 136 -15.46 7.09 1.33
C ALA A 136 -16.30 6.51 2.50
N GLY A 137 -15.83 6.65 3.74
CA GLY A 137 -16.53 6.20 4.95
C GLY A 137 -16.21 4.76 5.37
N LYS A 138 -15.09 4.18 4.92
CA LYS A 138 -14.58 2.85 5.32
C LYS A 138 -15.61 1.71 5.14
N LYS A 139 -16.05 1.50 3.90
CA LYS A 139 -17.03 0.47 3.55
C LYS A 139 -16.37 -0.82 3.10
#